data_AF-A0A919C1G1-F1
#
_entry.id   AF-A0A919C1G1-F1
#
_cell.length_a   1.000
_cell.length_b   1.000
_cell.length_c   1.000
_cell.angle_alpha   90.00
_cell.angle_beta   90.00
_cell.angle_gamma   90.00
#
_symmetry.space_group_name_H-M   'P 1'
#
loop_
_entity.id
_entity.type
_entity.pdbx_description
1 polymer ?
#
loop_
_entity_poly.entity_id
_entity_poly.type
_entity_poly.pdbx_seq_one_letter_code
_entity_poly.pdbx_strand_id
1 'polypeptide(L)' 'MADIPDELVKMERSAEAERAQLAGLGGEEYDAQWQAWRRAAEAFQAAVSEHSAREGMSRAELEQAVKKAVRSTEEDPAR' A
#
# COMPACT_ATOMS: atom_id res chain seq x y z
N MET A 1 -0.20 20.22 -4.25
CA MET A 1 -0.33 18.85 -3.72
C MET A 1 1.01 18.19 -3.91
N ALA A 2 1.50 17.40 -2.94
CA ALA A 2 2.65 16.55 -3.20
C ALA A 2 2.30 15.66 -4.39
N ASP A 3 3.16 15.61 -5.40
CA ASP A 3 2.99 14.67 -6.51
C ASP A 3 3.17 13.26 -5.94
N ILE A 4 2.09 12.49 -5.88
CA ILE A 4 2.12 11.16 -5.28
C ILE A 4 2.51 10.19 -6.39
N PRO A 5 3.62 9.45 -6.27
CA PRO A 5 4.01 8.50 -7.30
C PRO A 5 2.94 7.41 -7.48
N ASP A 6 2.41 7.28 -8.70
CA ASP A 6 1.39 6.27 -9.05
C ASP A 6 1.85 4.85 -8.69
N GLU A 7 3.15 4.56 -8.80
CA GLU A 7 3.72 3.27 -8.43
C GLU A 7 3.56 2.98 -6.94
N LEU A 8 3.72 3.98 -6.06
CA LEU A 8 3.48 3.79 -4.61
C LEU A 8 1.99 3.52 -4.33
N VAL A 9 1.09 4.18 -5.06
CA VAL A 9 -0.36 3.94 -4.96
C VAL A 9 -0.73 2.53 -5.39
N LYS A 10 -0.16 2.03 -6.50
CA LYS A 10 -0.36 0.64 -6.96
C LYS A 10 0.17 -0.38 -5.97
N MET A 11 1.33 -0.12 -5.36
CA MET A 11 1.93 -1.01 -4.36
C MET A 11 1.07 -1.09 -3.09
N GLU A 12 0.61 0.04 -2.55
CA GLU A 12 -0.27 0.04 -1.37
C GLU A 12 -1.62 -0.61 -1.69
N ARG A 13 -2.20 -0.36 -2.86
CA ARG A 13 -3.43 -1.04 -3.30
C ARG A 13 -3.26 -2.55 -3.38
N SER A 14 -2.13 -3.01 -3.90
CA SER A 14 -1.83 -4.45 -3.97
C SER A 14 -1.72 -5.05 -2.57
N ALA A 15 -1.04 -4.36 -1.64
CA ALA A 15 -0.98 -4.79 -0.24
C ALA A 15 -2.37 -4.87 0.40
N GLU A 16 -3.23 -3.87 0.23
CA GLU A 16 -4.59 -3.91 0.79
C GLU A 16 -5.47 -5.00 0.12
N ALA A 17 -5.26 -5.31 -1.16
CA ALA A 17 -5.92 -6.44 -1.83
C ALA A 17 -5.51 -7.80 -1.24
N GLU A 18 -4.22 -8.02 -0.98
CA GLU A 18 -3.74 -9.22 -0.29
C GLU A 18 -4.25 -9.30 1.15
N ARG A 19 -4.39 -8.15 1.81
CA ARG A 19 -4.97 -8.07 3.16
C ARG A 19 -6.45 -8.42 3.17
N ALA A 20 -7.21 -7.94 2.18
CA ALA A 20 -8.64 -8.22 2.05
C ALA A 20 -8.89 -9.73 1.86
N GLN A 21 -8.01 -10.42 1.16
CA GLN A 21 -8.07 -11.87 0.96
C GLN A 21 -7.90 -12.68 2.26
N LEU A 22 -7.32 -12.11 3.33
CA LEU A 22 -7.24 -12.78 4.64
C LEU A 22 -8.62 -13.02 5.27
N ALA A 23 -9.63 -12.25 4.87
CA ALA A 23 -10.96 -12.36 5.44
C ALA A 23 -11.58 -13.74 5.12
N GLY A 24 -11.91 -14.50 6.16
CA GLY A 24 -12.53 -15.82 6.03
C GLY A 24 -11.54 -16.98 5.85
N LEU A 25 -10.24 -16.71 5.77
CA LEU A 25 -9.21 -17.75 5.76
C LEU A 25 -8.88 -18.24 7.17
N GLY A 26 -8.38 -19.47 7.27
CA GLY A 26 -7.89 -20.06 8.51
C GLY A 26 -6.76 -21.07 8.27
N GLY A 27 -6.02 -21.41 9.32
CA GLY A 27 -4.94 -22.39 9.26
C GLY A 27 -3.82 -22.01 8.27
N GLU A 28 -3.30 -23.01 7.55
CA GLU A 28 -2.17 -22.83 6.62
C GLU A 28 -2.46 -21.86 5.47
N GLU A 29 -3.71 -21.78 5.03
CA GLU A 29 -4.12 -20.86 3.95
C GLU A 29 -4.08 -19.40 4.42
N TYR A 30 -4.50 -19.15 5.66
CA TYR A 30 -4.33 -17.84 6.29
C TYR A 30 -2.85 -17.48 6.41
N ASP A 31 -2.00 -18.41 6.86
CA ASP A 31 -0.57 -18.15 7.02
C ASP A 31 0.11 -17.85 5.67
N ALA A 32 -0.22 -18.59 4.62
CA ALA A 32 0.28 -18.35 3.27
C ALA A 32 -0.15 -16.97 2.74
N GLN A 33 -1.43 -16.64 2.89
CA GLN A 33 -1.96 -15.34 2.49
C GLN A 33 -1.37 -14.19 3.33
N TRP A 34 -1.10 -14.43 4.61
CA TRP A 34 -0.50 -13.46 5.50
C TRP A 34 0.95 -13.16 5.10
N GLN A 35 1.71 -14.19 4.69
CA GLN A 35 3.05 -14.00 4.14
C GLN A 35 3.03 -13.22 2.82
N ALA A 36 2.04 -13.47 1.95
CA ALA A 36 1.87 -12.71 0.71
C ALA A 36 1.59 -11.22 0.99
N TRP A 37 0.62 -10.94 1.87
CA TRP A 37 0.33 -9.58 2.33
C TRP A 37 1.56 -8.91 2.95
N ARG A 38 2.27 -9.61 3.83
CA ARG A 38 3.45 -9.06 4.51
C ARG A 38 4.54 -8.66 3.52
N ARG A 39 4.82 -9.50 2.52
CA ARG A 39 5.82 -9.17 1.47
C ARG A 39 5.42 -7.95 0.66
N ALA A 40 4.14 -7.82 0.30
CA ALA A 40 3.63 -6.65 -0.41
C ALA A 40 3.77 -5.37 0.45
N ALA A 41 3.42 -5.44 1.74
CA ALA A 41 3.55 -4.33 2.68
C ALA A 41 5.01 -3.92 2.91
N GLU A 42 5.93 -4.88 3.05
CA GLU A 42 7.37 -4.63 3.19
C GLU A 42 7.94 -3.96 1.93
N ALA A 43 7.54 -4.42 0.73
CA ALA A 43 7.95 -3.80 -0.54
C ALA A 43 7.45 -2.34 -0.65
N PHE A 44 6.20 -2.08 -0.27
CA PHE A 44 5.65 -0.72 -0.23
C PHE A 44 6.45 0.19 0.72
N GLN A 45 6.69 -0.25 1.96
CA GLN A 45 7.43 0.54 2.96
C GLN A 45 8.87 0.81 2.51
N ALA A 46 9.53 -0.14 1.84
CA ALA A 46 10.84 0.05 1.26
C ALA A 46 10.82 1.11 0.15
N ALA A 47 9.83 1.05 -0.76
CA ALA A 47 9.69 2.02 -1.84
C ALA A 47 9.38 3.44 -1.34
N VAL A 48 8.52 3.59 -0.33
CA VAL A 48 8.26 4.89 0.32
C VAL A 48 9.54 5.43 0.96
N SER A 49 10.31 4.57 1.64
CA SER A 49 11.56 4.97 2.28
C SER A 49 12.59 5.43 1.25
N GLU A 50 12.76 4.69 0.15
CA GLU A 50 13.65 5.06 -0.94
C GLU A 50 13.23 6.38 -1.61
N HIS A 51 11.94 6.51 -1.95
CA HIS A 51 11.43 7.70 -2.62
C HIS A 51 11.56 8.95 -1.73
N SER A 52 11.16 8.84 -0.45
CA SER A 52 11.28 9.95 0.49
C SER A 52 12.73 10.40 0.71
N ALA A 53 13.68 9.46 0.75
CA ALA A 53 15.10 9.78 0.85
C ALA A 53 15.64 10.46 -0.41
N ARG A 54 15.22 10.02 -1.61
CA ARG A 54 15.62 10.62 -2.89
C ARG A 54 15.10 12.03 -3.07
N GLU A 55 13.83 12.27 -2.72
CA GLU A 55 13.17 13.56 -2.91
C GLU A 55 13.35 14.50 -1.70
N GLY A 56 14.03 14.05 -0.63
CA GLY A 56 14.18 14.83 0.60
C GLY A 56 12.86 15.12 1.32
N MET A 57 11.86 14.26 1.12
CA MET A 57 10.51 14.41 1.67
C MET A 57 10.34 13.66 3.00
N SER A 58 9.33 14.04 3.77
CA SER A 58 8.94 13.27 4.95
C SER A 58 8.33 11.92 4.53
N ARG A 59 8.98 10.83 4.91
CA ARG A 59 8.48 9.46 4.74
C ARG A 59 7.04 9.30 5.23
N ALA A 60 6.74 9.87 6.39
CA ALA A 60 5.42 9.76 7.03
C ALA A 60 4.34 10.54 6.27
N GLU A 61 4.66 11.70 5.71
CA GLU A 61 3.71 12.48 4.91
C GLU A 61 3.44 11.81 3.57
N LEU A 62 4.49 11.27 2.93
CA LEU A 62 4.36 10.51 1.68
C LEU A 62 3.50 9.26 1.88
N GLU A 63 3.75 8.48 2.92
CA GLU A 63 2.95 7.29 3.24
C GLU A 63 1.47 7.63 3.46
N GLN A 64 1.18 8.68 4.24
CA GLN A 64 -0.19 9.13 4.48
C GLN A 64 -0.87 9.62 3.19
N ALA A 65 -0.13 10.33 2.34
CA ALA A 65 -0.64 10.79 1.05
C ALA A 65 -1.01 9.60 0.15
N VAL A 66 -0.14 8.60 0.05
CA VAL A 66 -0.39 7.37 -0.71
C VAL A 66 -1.62 6.63 -0.17
N LYS A 67 -1.70 6.40 1.14
CA LYS A 67 -2.85 5.75 1.79
C LYS A 67 -4.16 6.49 1.55
N LYS A 68 -4.12 7.83 1.56
CA LYS A 68 -5.27 8.65 1.21
C LYS A 68 -5.67 8.50 -0.26
N ALA A 69 -4.70 8.47 -1.17
CA ALA A 69 -4.96 8.29 -2.60
C ALA A 69 -5.58 6.93 -2.91
N VAL A 70 -5.14 5.85 -2.25
CA VAL A 70 -5.77 4.52 -2.37
C VAL A 70 -7.24 4.59 -1.94
N ARG A 71 -7.53 5.14 -0.74
CA ARG A 71 -8.91 5.27 -0.24
C ARG A 71 -9.80 6.12 -1.15
N SER A 72 -9.28 7.26 -1.61
CA SER A 72 -10.03 8.15 -2.51
C SER A 72 -10.28 7.55 -3.89
N THR A 73 -9.44 6.62 -4.36
CA THR A 73 -9.68 5.91 -5.63
C THR A 73 -10.59 4.69 -5.48
N GLU A 74 -10.80 4.20 -4.26
CA GLU A 74 -11.80 3.17 -3.95
C GLU A 74 -13.20 3.78 -3.67
N GLU A 75 -13.25 5.00 -3.14
CA GLU A 75 -14.49 5.75 -2.91
C GLU A 75 -15.09 6.38 -4.18
N ASP A 76 -14.35 6.42 -5.29
CA ASP A 76 -14.79 7.08 -6.54
C ASP A 76 -15.02 6.06 -7.70
N PRO A 77 -16.15 5.32 -7.70
CA PRO A 77 -16.62 4.58 -8.88
C PRO A 77 -17.50 5.44 -9.81
N ALA A 78 -17.65 6.75 -9.57
CA ALA A 78 -18.48 7.62 -10.38
C ALA A 78 -18.01 9.08 -10.34
N ARG A 79 -17.14 9.43 -11.29
CA ARG A 79 -17.04 10.80 -11.78
C ARG A 79 -17.10 10.85 -13.30
#